data_AF-A0A6V8NW51-F1
#
_entry.id   AF-A0A6V8NW51-F1
#
_cell.length_a   1.000
_cell.length_b   1.000
_cell.length_c   1.000
_cell.angle_alpha   90.00
_cell.angle_beta   90.00
_cell.angle_gamma   90.00
#
_symmetry.space_group_name_H-M   'P 1'
#
loop_
_entity.id
_entity.type
_entity.pdbx_description
1 polymer ?
#
loop_
_entity_poly.entity_id
_entity_poly.type
_entity_poly.pdbx_seq_one_letter_code
_entity_poly.pdbx_strand_id
1 'polypeptide(L)'
;KRYKRSGDLLDVGTGIGQFLFFARNDFKAKGMEISESAITIAKQKYDIDVTRGEIESINWDSKFDVITLFHVLEHVPNPSSTMERCRELLNNGGILIIAVPNDTIGIRPTVIRLLSTFKIGKFRNYGRLGLPRLALDGSQSEIHLSHFTPSVLKGFLERNGFVVIRNTLDPYYAAKGIKKVFHDLLC
;
A
#
# COMPACT_ATOMS: atom_id res chain seq x y z
N LYS A 1 -14.76 -6.57 -15.43
CA LYS A 1 -15.08 -5.20 -15.91
C LYS A 1 -13.76 -4.45 -16.11
N ARG A 2 -13.52 -3.81 -17.26
CA ARG A 2 -12.37 -2.92 -17.47
C ARG A 2 -12.84 -1.48 -17.24
N TYR A 3 -12.09 -0.68 -16.48
CA TYR A 3 -12.50 0.69 -16.14
C TYR A 3 -11.86 1.75 -17.04
N LYS A 4 -10.57 1.60 -17.40
CA LYS A 4 -9.85 2.38 -18.42
C LYS A 4 -8.97 1.43 -19.25
N ARG A 5 -8.70 1.77 -20.52
CA ARG A 5 -7.90 0.95 -21.45
C ARG A 5 -6.60 1.63 -21.90
N SER A 6 -6.58 2.96 -21.88
CA SER A 6 -5.44 3.81 -22.20
C SER A 6 -5.70 5.21 -21.59
N GLY A 7 -4.71 6.10 -21.69
CA GLY A 7 -4.76 7.46 -21.16
C GLY A 7 -3.45 7.89 -20.51
N ASP A 8 -3.47 9.03 -19.84
CA ASP A 8 -2.34 9.49 -19.01
C ASP A 8 -2.41 8.81 -17.63
N LEU A 9 -1.30 8.20 -17.21
CA LEU A 9 -1.19 7.52 -15.91
C LEU A 9 -0.09 8.15 -15.07
N LEU A 10 -0.39 8.40 -13.79
CA LEU A 10 0.61 8.74 -12.77
C LEU A 10 0.71 7.61 -11.76
N ASP A 11 1.91 7.06 -11.61
CA ASP A 11 2.24 6.13 -10.54
C ASP A 11 2.96 6.88 -9.41
N VAL A 12 2.33 6.92 -8.24
CA VAL A 12 2.84 7.63 -7.06
C VAL A 12 3.55 6.60 -6.19
N GLY A 13 4.83 6.84 -5.88
CA GLY A 13 5.68 5.85 -5.20
C GLY A 13 6.01 4.69 -6.12
N THR A 14 6.55 5.00 -7.31
CA THR A 14 6.86 4.03 -8.36
C THR A 14 7.88 2.97 -7.94
N GLY A 15 8.62 3.20 -6.86
CA GLY A 15 9.69 2.33 -6.41
C GLY A 15 10.69 2.09 -7.54
N ILE A 16 11.00 0.83 -7.79
CA ILE A 16 11.98 0.44 -8.81
C ILE A 16 11.44 0.49 -10.26
N GLY A 17 10.22 1.00 -10.51
CA GLY A 17 9.70 1.17 -11.87
C GLY A 17 9.07 -0.08 -12.51
N GLN A 18 8.93 -1.18 -11.80
CA GLN A 18 8.44 -2.44 -12.39
C GLN A 18 6.99 -2.32 -12.89
N PHE A 19 6.09 -1.71 -12.12
CA PHE A 19 4.71 -1.52 -12.58
C PHE A 19 4.65 -0.59 -13.79
N LEU A 20 5.36 0.54 -13.71
CA LEU A 20 5.41 1.54 -14.77
C LEU A 20 5.96 0.96 -16.09
N PHE A 21 6.93 0.04 -16.02
CA PHE A 21 7.47 -0.69 -17.17
C PHE A 21 6.41 -1.48 -17.94
N PHE A 22 5.45 -2.07 -17.24
CA PHE A 22 4.34 -2.78 -17.88
C PHE A 22 3.24 -1.82 -18.32
N ALA A 23 2.91 -0.82 -17.49
CA ALA A 23 1.83 0.13 -17.75
C ALA A 23 2.09 0.98 -19.00
N ARG A 24 3.37 1.30 -19.32
CA ARG A 24 3.74 2.10 -20.49
C ARG A 24 3.35 1.49 -21.84
N ASN A 25 2.98 0.21 -21.89
CA ASN A 25 2.51 -0.44 -23.13
C ASN A 25 1.10 0.01 -23.52
N ASP A 26 0.27 0.40 -22.54
CA ASP A 26 -1.12 0.79 -22.75
C ASP A 26 -1.40 2.26 -22.39
N PHE A 27 -0.57 2.86 -21.53
CA PHE A 27 -0.74 4.21 -21.00
C PHE A 27 0.49 5.10 -21.27
N LYS A 28 0.25 6.41 -21.38
CA LYS A 28 1.31 7.40 -21.27
C LYS A 28 1.64 7.58 -19.80
N ALA A 29 2.54 6.73 -19.32
CA ALA A 29 2.80 6.54 -17.91
C ALA A 29 3.95 7.43 -17.42
N LYS A 30 3.71 8.17 -16.34
CA LYS A 30 4.72 8.91 -15.58
C LYS A 30 4.78 8.35 -14.17
N GLY A 31 5.96 8.41 -13.56
CA GLY A 31 6.18 7.90 -12.21
C GLY A 31 6.89 8.93 -11.35
N MET A 32 6.66 8.84 -10.05
CA MET A 32 7.38 9.63 -9.07
C MET A 32 7.77 8.81 -7.85
N GLU A 33 8.92 9.13 -7.26
CA GLU A 33 9.52 8.36 -6.17
C GLU A 33 10.40 9.28 -5.29
N ILE A 34 10.48 9.01 -4.00
CA ILE A 34 11.32 9.77 -3.06
C ILE A 34 12.73 9.18 -2.95
N SER A 35 12.86 7.87 -3.15
CA SER A 35 14.09 7.10 -3.00
C SER A 35 14.98 7.19 -4.25
N GLU A 36 16.12 7.87 -4.12
CA GLU A 36 17.11 8.00 -5.19
C GLU A 36 17.64 6.64 -5.70
N SER A 37 17.79 5.68 -4.79
CA SER A 37 18.24 4.33 -5.16
C SER A 37 17.21 3.60 -6.01
N ALA A 38 15.92 3.76 -5.70
CA ALA A 38 14.84 3.18 -6.47
C ALA A 38 14.73 3.82 -7.87
N ILE A 39 14.87 5.15 -7.96
CA ILE A 39 14.93 5.90 -9.23
C ILE A 39 16.10 5.42 -10.09
N THR A 40 17.28 5.25 -9.48
CA THR A 40 18.47 4.75 -10.19
C THR A 40 18.23 3.37 -10.78
N ILE A 41 17.62 2.46 -10.00
CA ILE A 41 17.27 1.12 -10.47
C ILE A 41 16.22 1.18 -11.58
N ALA A 42 15.21 2.03 -11.46
CA ALA A 42 14.18 2.21 -12.48
C ALA A 42 14.78 2.61 -13.82
N LYS A 43 15.72 3.57 -13.81
CA LYS A 43 16.44 3.99 -15.02
C LYS A 43 17.33 2.89 -15.58
N GLN A 44 18.16 2.26 -14.75
CA GLN A 44 19.13 1.26 -15.20
C GLN A 44 18.49 -0.03 -15.70
N LYS A 45 17.43 -0.51 -15.04
CA LYS A 45 16.84 -1.82 -15.30
C LYS A 45 15.70 -1.78 -16.32
N TYR A 46 14.92 -0.70 -16.32
CA TYR A 46 13.68 -0.61 -17.10
C TYR A 46 13.69 0.54 -18.11
N ASP A 47 14.74 1.37 -18.12
CA ASP A 47 14.83 2.61 -18.89
C ASP A 47 13.60 3.49 -18.69
N ILE A 48 13.35 3.83 -17.42
CA ILE A 48 12.23 4.66 -17.00
C ILE A 48 12.77 5.87 -16.27
N ASP A 49 12.38 7.05 -16.76
CA ASP A 49 12.63 8.31 -16.08
C ASP A 49 11.54 8.55 -15.03
N VAL A 50 11.96 8.66 -13.77
CA VAL A 50 11.08 8.85 -12.61
C VAL A 50 11.35 10.23 -12.01
N THR A 51 10.29 10.99 -11.75
CA THR A 51 10.42 12.31 -11.11
C THR A 51 10.66 12.15 -9.61
N ARG A 52 11.73 12.74 -9.09
CA ARG A 52 12.01 12.69 -7.65
C ARG A 52 11.11 13.65 -6.87
N GLY A 53 10.44 13.17 -5.84
CA GLY A 53 9.74 14.02 -4.87
C GLY A 53 8.46 13.41 -4.30
N GLU A 54 7.76 14.19 -3.49
CA GLU A 54 6.45 13.87 -2.93
C GLU A 54 5.34 14.45 -3.83
N ILE A 55 4.15 13.86 -3.82
CA ILE A 55 3.09 14.23 -4.78
C ILE A 55 2.59 15.66 -4.54
N GLU A 56 2.66 16.09 -3.27
CA GLU A 56 2.34 17.42 -2.79
C GLU A 56 3.37 18.46 -3.27
N SER A 57 4.61 18.05 -3.53
CA SER A 57 5.73 18.94 -3.90
C SER A 57 5.92 19.11 -5.41
N ILE A 58 5.43 18.17 -6.21
CA ILE A 58 5.63 18.16 -7.66
C ILE A 58 4.47 18.90 -8.34
N ASN A 59 4.83 19.89 -9.16
CA ASN A 59 3.90 20.54 -10.06
C ASN A 59 3.84 19.78 -11.38
N TRP A 60 2.69 19.18 -11.65
CA TRP A 60 2.41 18.51 -12.92
C TRP A 60 1.69 19.47 -13.86
N ASP A 61 2.20 19.62 -15.08
CA ASP A 61 1.58 20.46 -16.13
C ASP A 61 0.29 19.86 -16.71
N SER A 62 -0.08 18.66 -16.28
CA SER A 62 -1.14 17.84 -16.86
C SER A 62 -1.86 17.03 -15.79
N LYS A 63 -3.15 16.78 -16.02
CA LYS A 63 -3.96 15.85 -15.22
C LYS A 63 -3.90 14.43 -15.80
N PHE A 64 -4.33 13.46 -15.00
CA PHE A 64 -4.22 12.04 -15.31
C PHE A 64 -5.60 11.36 -15.37
N ASP A 65 -5.73 10.38 -16.26
CA ASP A 65 -6.88 9.47 -16.32
C ASP A 65 -6.85 8.43 -15.20
N VAL A 66 -5.64 8.01 -14.82
CA VAL A 66 -5.41 6.99 -13.81
C VAL A 66 -4.30 7.45 -12.87
N ILE A 67 -4.51 7.35 -11.57
CA ILE A 67 -3.47 7.50 -10.56
C ILE A 67 -3.39 6.21 -9.74
N THR A 68 -2.18 5.68 -9.53
CA THR A 68 -1.92 4.49 -8.70
C THR A 68 -1.11 4.85 -7.47
N LEU A 69 -1.49 4.29 -6.31
CA LEU A 69 -0.74 4.31 -5.06
C LEU A 69 -0.62 2.87 -4.55
N PHE A 70 0.50 2.21 -4.82
CA PHE A 70 0.75 0.86 -4.35
C PHE A 70 1.75 0.87 -3.21
N HIS A 71 1.30 0.52 -2.01
CA HIS A 71 2.12 0.54 -0.81
C HIS A 71 2.73 1.92 -0.50
N VAL A 72 1.90 2.95 -0.53
CA VAL A 72 2.31 4.35 -0.32
C VAL A 72 1.47 5.01 0.76
N LEU A 73 0.14 4.84 0.70
CA LEU A 73 -0.78 5.57 1.56
C LEU A 73 -0.57 5.28 3.06
N GLU A 74 -0.05 4.10 3.40
CA GLU A 74 0.31 3.71 4.76
C GLU A 74 1.59 4.39 5.29
N HIS A 75 2.43 4.94 4.39
CA HIS A 75 3.70 5.56 4.73
C HIS A 75 3.68 7.09 4.68
N VAL A 76 2.65 7.71 4.11
CA VAL A 76 2.58 9.17 4.01
C VAL A 76 2.22 9.82 5.35
N PRO A 77 2.85 10.97 5.71
CA PRO A 77 2.56 11.65 6.97
C PRO A 77 1.13 12.19 7.07
N ASN A 78 0.56 12.64 5.94
CA ASN A 78 -0.79 13.21 5.89
C ASN A 78 -1.57 12.61 4.70
N PRO A 79 -2.24 11.46 4.90
CA PRO A 79 -2.93 10.78 3.81
C PRO A 79 -4.06 11.62 3.23
N SER A 80 -4.71 12.50 4.01
CA SER A 80 -5.76 13.38 3.49
C SER A 80 -5.21 14.40 2.48
N SER A 81 -4.04 14.98 2.75
CA SER A 81 -3.35 15.87 1.80
C SER A 81 -3.00 15.14 0.50
N THR A 82 -2.51 13.91 0.60
CA THR A 82 -2.23 13.05 -0.56
C THR A 82 -3.50 12.79 -1.37
N MET A 83 -4.63 12.51 -0.70
CA MET A 83 -5.92 12.31 -1.37
C MET A 83 -6.43 13.58 -2.06
N GLU A 84 -6.31 14.73 -1.41
CA GLU A 84 -6.65 16.02 -2.01
C GLU A 84 -5.83 16.26 -3.27
N ARG A 85 -4.51 16.05 -3.20
CA ARG A 85 -3.62 16.22 -4.34
C ARG A 85 -3.95 15.25 -5.48
N CYS A 86 -4.24 13.99 -5.18
CA CYS A 86 -4.69 13.02 -6.18
C CYS A 86 -5.98 13.50 -6.89
N ARG A 87 -6.94 14.06 -6.14
CA ARG A 87 -8.20 14.58 -6.69
C ARG A 87 -7.97 15.77 -7.62
N GLU A 88 -7.06 16.67 -7.28
CA GLU A 88 -6.68 17.80 -8.14
C GLU A 88 -6.05 17.34 -9.46
N LEU A 89 -5.17 16.35 -9.37
CA LEU A 89 -4.43 15.81 -10.51
C LEU A 89 -5.25 14.86 -11.38
N LEU A 90 -6.40 14.36 -10.90
CA LEU A 90 -7.29 13.54 -11.71
C LEU A 90 -8.13 14.38 -12.68
N ASN A 91 -8.29 13.85 -13.89
CA ASN A 91 -9.32 14.29 -14.82
C ASN A 91 -10.72 13.95 -14.29
N ASN A 92 -11.74 14.65 -14.80
CA ASN A 92 -13.13 14.29 -14.51
C ASN A 92 -13.41 12.85 -14.97
N GLY A 93 -13.90 12.01 -14.06
CA GLY A 93 -14.11 10.58 -14.32
C GLY A 93 -12.81 9.75 -14.36
N GLY A 94 -11.69 10.32 -13.93
CA GLY A 94 -10.44 9.61 -13.70
C GLY A 94 -10.55 8.62 -12.53
N ILE A 95 -9.59 7.70 -12.47
CA ILE A 95 -9.62 6.57 -11.54
C ILE A 95 -8.41 6.63 -10.61
N LEU A 96 -8.68 6.58 -9.31
CA LEU A 96 -7.68 6.33 -8.30
C LEU A 96 -7.66 4.84 -7.95
N ILE A 97 -6.48 4.23 -7.96
CA ILE A 97 -6.27 2.84 -7.55
C ILE A 97 -5.30 2.84 -6.38
N ILE A 98 -5.72 2.28 -5.25
CA ILE A 98 -4.91 2.20 -4.05
C ILE A 98 -4.79 0.74 -3.62
N ALA A 99 -3.57 0.31 -3.33
CA ALA A 99 -3.31 -0.95 -2.63
C ALA A 99 -2.52 -0.64 -1.36
N VAL A 100 -3.03 -1.11 -0.24
CA VAL A 100 -2.37 -1.03 1.08
C VAL A 100 -2.40 -2.41 1.75
N PRO A 101 -1.45 -2.71 2.63
CA PRO A 101 -1.47 -3.86 3.51
C PRO A 101 -2.78 -3.89 4.29
N ASN A 102 -3.38 -5.08 4.37
CA ASN A 102 -4.60 -5.27 5.13
C ASN A 102 -4.24 -5.66 6.57
N ASP A 103 -4.42 -4.73 7.50
CA ASP A 103 -4.14 -4.96 8.92
C ASP A 103 -5.17 -5.84 9.64
N THR A 104 -6.11 -6.46 8.91
CA THR A 104 -6.96 -7.52 9.49
C THR A 104 -6.17 -8.81 9.69
N ILE A 105 -5.16 -8.76 10.55
CA ILE A 105 -4.62 -9.91 11.29
C ILE A 105 -5.25 -9.91 12.70
N GLY A 106 -6.46 -9.37 12.88
CA GLY A 106 -7.15 -9.26 14.19
C GLY A 106 -7.42 -10.60 14.90
N ILE A 107 -7.36 -11.74 14.19
CA ILE A 107 -7.49 -13.06 14.80
C ILE A 107 -6.19 -13.47 15.51
N ARG A 108 -5.02 -13.05 15.02
CA ARG A 108 -3.73 -13.50 15.57
C ARG A 108 -3.46 -12.97 16.99
N PRO A 109 -3.63 -11.67 17.33
CA PRO A 109 -3.52 -11.22 18.72
C PRO A 109 -4.55 -11.89 19.62
N THR A 110 -5.76 -12.12 19.10
CA THR A 110 -6.87 -12.73 19.85
C THR A 110 -6.61 -14.20 20.16
N VAL A 111 -6.14 -14.98 19.18
CA VAL A 111 -5.76 -16.38 19.32
C VAL A 111 -4.49 -16.51 20.16
N ILE A 112 -3.46 -15.70 19.92
CA ILE A 112 -2.26 -15.69 20.75
C ILE A 112 -2.60 -15.30 22.20
N ARG A 113 -3.48 -14.33 22.44
CA ARG A 113 -3.97 -13.96 23.78
C ARG A 113 -4.74 -15.10 24.44
N LEU A 114 -5.59 -15.81 23.69
CA LEU A 114 -6.32 -16.97 24.20
C LEU A 114 -5.33 -18.08 24.57
N LEU A 115 -4.43 -18.47 23.66
CA LEU A 115 -3.44 -19.53 23.85
C LEU A 115 -2.41 -19.19 24.95
N SER A 116 -1.99 -17.93 25.08
CA SER A 116 -1.10 -17.48 26.15
C SER A 116 -1.78 -17.51 27.53
N THR A 117 -3.10 -17.30 27.58
CA THR A 117 -3.90 -17.45 28.82
C THR A 117 -3.86 -18.89 29.33
N PHE A 118 -3.83 -19.89 28.44
CA PHE A 118 -3.75 -21.31 28.80
C PHE A 118 -2.33 -21.83 29.07
N LYS A 119 -1.29 -20.97 29.01
CA LYS A 119 0.14 -21.33 29.23
C LYS A 119 0.64 -22.50 28.36
N ILE A 120 0.09 -22.66 27.16
CA ILE A 120 0.47 -23.73 26.23
C ILE A 120 1.81 -23.37 25.54
N GLY A 121 2.89 -24.11 25.83
CA GLY A 121 4.12 -24.16 25.03
C GLY A 121 4.84 -22.84 24.70
N LYS A 122 5.38 -22.75 23.47
CA LYS A 122 6.22 -21.66 22.88
C LYS A 122 5.66 -20.23 23.04
N PHE A 123 4.38 -20.08 23.40
CA PHE A 123 3.71 -18.79 23.57
C PHE A 123 3.93 -18.14 24.94
N ARG A 124 4.72 -18.78 25.85
CA ARG A 124 5.19 -18.17 27.12
C ARG A 124 5.93 -16.84 26.95
N ASN A 125 6.50 -16.59 25.77
CA ASN A 125 7.24 -15.36 25.45
C ASN A 125 6.33 -14.20 24.99
N TYR A 126 5.01 -14.38 24.96
CA TYR A 126 4.04 -13.34 24.63
C TYR A 126 3.38 -12.80 25.92
N GLY A 127 3.22 -11.49 26.02
CA GLY A 127 2.57 -10.83 27.17
C GLY A 127 1.06 -11.11 27.24
N ARG A 128 0.41 -10.68 28.34
CA ARG A 128 -1.05 -10.83 28.55
C ARG A 128 -1.92 -10.22 27.44
N LEU A 129 -1.36 -9.32 26.64
CA LEU A 129 -1.99 -8.69 25.47
C LEU A 129 -1.77 -9.47 24.15
N GLY A 130 -1.04 -10.60 24.18
CA GLY A 130 -0.69 -11.36 22.97
C GLY A 130 0.45 -10.74 22.15
N LEU A 131 1.21 -9.80 22.73
CA LEU A 131 2.36 -9.15 22.10
C LEU A 131 3.66 -9.90 22.43
N PRO A 132 4.54 -10.18 21.46
CA PRO A 132 5.84 -10.81 21.72
C PRO A 132 6.69 -9.90 22.62
N ARG A 133 7.34 -10.46 23.64
CA ARG A 133 8.03 -9.67 24.68
C ARG A 133 9.24 -8.88 24.18
N LEU A 134 9.89 -9.26 23.08
CA LEU A 134 10.97 -8.49 22.45
C LEU A 134 11.30 -9.09 21.08
N ALA A 135 11.17 -8.28 20.03
CA ALA A 135 11.93 -8.40 18.79
C ALA A 135 12.38 -6.98 18.42
N LEU A 136 13.35 -6.47 19.19
CA LEU A 136 14.17 -5.31 18.84
C LEU A 136 15.48 -5.85 18.26
N ASP A 137 15.40 -6.71 17.23
CA ASP A 137 16.56 -7.34 16.60
C ASP A 137 17.07 -6.55 15.38
N GLY A 138 16.53 -5.37 15.13
CA GLY A 138 16.92 -4.52 14.00
C GLY A 138 16.42 -5.02 12.65
N SER A 139 15.62 -6.09 12.58
CA SER A 139 14.82 -6.38 11.38
C SER A 139 13.69 -5.34 11.31
N GLN A 140 13.96 -4.22 10.65
CA GLN A 140 12.93 -3.19 10.49
C GLN A 140 11.80 -3.77 9.64
N SER A 141 10.69 -4.13 10.28
CA SER A 141 9.39 -4.14 9.61
C SER A 141 9.17 -2.74 9.03
N GLU A 142 8.76 -2.65 7.78
CA GLU A 142 8.40 -1.37 7.13
C GLU A 142 7.54 -0.52 8.09
N ILE A 143 7.92 0.74 8.30
CA ILE A 143 7.22 1.61 9.25
C ILE A 143 5.95 2.12 8.57
N HIS A 144 4.80 1.55 8.94
CA HIS A 144 3.50 2.08 8.55
C HIS A 144 3.11 3.21 9.52
N LEU A 145 2.92 4.42 9.01
CA LEU A 145 2.38 5.55 9.78
C LEU A 145 0.86 5.44 9.97
N SER A 146 0.18 4.79 9.02
CA SER A 146 -1.26 4.56 9.03
C SER A 146 -1.60 3.09 8.81
N HIS A 147 -2.67 2.63 9.47
CA HIS A 147 -3.15 1.26 9.39
C HIS A 147 -4.55 1.21 8.79
N PHE A 148 -4.77 0.33 7.83
CA PHE A 148 -6.02 0.28 7.06
C PHE A 148 -6.67 -1.11 7.13
N THR A 149 -7.94 -1.12 7.57
CA THR A 149 -8.87 -2.21 7.27
C THR A 149 -9.70 -1.83 6.03
N PRO A 150 -10.34 -2.79 5.34
CA PRO A 150 -11.15 -2.49 4.16
C PRO A 150 -12.26 -1.45 4.43
N SER A 151 -12.90 -1.50 5.60
CA SER A 151 -13.93 -0.54 5.99
C SER A 151 -13.38 0.85 6.30
N VAL A 152 -12.23 0.90 6.98
CA VAL A 152 -11.55 2.17 7.30
C VAL A 152 -11.06 2.84 6.02
N LEU A 153 -10.42 2.10 5.12
CA LEU A 153 -9.97 2.62 3.83
C LEU A 153 -11.14 3.15 3.01
N LYS A 154 -12.24 2.39 2.91
CA LYS A 154 -13.44 2.83 2.19
C LYS A 154 -13.98 4.14 2.75
N GLY A 155 -14.24 4.20 4.06
CA GLY A 155 -14.78 5.40 4.69
C GLY A 155 -13.82 6.59 4.64
N PHE A 156 -12.50 6.34 4.67
CA PHE A 156 -11.49 7.36 4.48
C PHE A 156 -11.54 7.96 3.07
N LEU A 157 -11.62 7.13 2.03
CA LEU A 157 -11.72 7.60 0.63
C LEU A 157 -13.01 8.39 0.39
N GLU A 158 -14.14 7.92 0.92
CA GLU A 158 -15.43 8.62 0.79
C GLU A 158 -15.41 10.01 1.46
N ARG A 159 -14.80 10.13 2.64
CA ARG A 159 -14.62 11.44 3.32
C ARG A 159 -13.69 12.39 2.56
N ASN A 160 -12.79 11.87 1.73
CA ASN A 160 -11.90 12.67 0.89
C ASN A 160 -12.49 12.93 -0.51
N GLY A 161 -13.80 12.71 -0.70
CA GLY A 161 -14.51 13.09 -1.93
C GLY A 161 -14.41 12.06 -3.06
N PHE A 162 -13.95 10.84 -2.79
CA PHE A 162 -13.94 9.75 -3.76
C PHE A 162 -15.18 8.87 -3.66
N VAL A 163 -15.67 8.37 -4.79
CA VAL A 163 -16.70 7.34 -4.83
C VAL A 163 -16.03 5.98 -5.00
N VAL A 164 -16.19 5.09 -4.01
CA VAL A 164 -15.57 3.76 -4.04
C VAL A 164 -16.40 2.82 -4.93
N ILE A 165 -15.92 2.59 -6.16
CA ILE A 165 -16.59 1.73 -7.14
C ILE A 165 -16.21 0.24 -7.04
N ARG A 166 -15.12 -0.08 -6.34
CA ARG A 166 -14.67 -1.45 -6.06
C ARG A 166 -13.75 -1.47 -4.83
N ASN A 167 -13.96 -2.42 -3.95
CA ASN A 167 -13.08 -2.73 -2.82
C ASN A 167 -12.96 -4.26 -2.74
N THR A 168 -11.73 -4.78 -2.76
CA THR A 168 -11.47 -6.23 -2.78
C THR A 168 -10.17 -6.53 -2.06
N LEU A 169 -10.08 -7.75 -1.53
CA LEU A 169 -8.81 -8.32 -1.11
C LEU A 169 -8.14 -8.96 -2.33
N ASP A 170 -6.81 -8.90 -2.38
CA ASP A 170 -6.05 -9.70 -3.33
C ASP A 170 -6.09 -11.17 -2.88
N PRO A 171 -6.66 -12.10 -3.68
CA PRO A 171 -6.79 -13.50 -3.29
C PRO A 171 -5.46 -14.19 -3.05
N TYR A 172 -4.41 -13.83 -3.81
CA TYR A 172 -3.08 -14.41 -3.69
C TYR A 172 -2.44 -14.03 -2.35
N TYR A 173 -2.48 -12.74 -2.01
CA TYR A 173 -1.94 -12.27 -0.72
C TYR A 173 -2.79 -12.72 0.46
N ALA A 174 -4.12 -12.81 0.32
CA ALA A 174 -4.99 -13.35 1.37
C ALA A 174 -4.66 -14.82 1.69
N ALA A 175 -4.51 -15.67 0.66
CA ALA A 175 -4.15 -17.08 0.83
C ALA A 175 -2.75 -17.24 1.44
N LYS A 176 -1.77 -16.42 1.02
CA LYS A 176 -0.41 -16.42 1.59
C LYS A 176 -0.41 -15.96 3.05
N GLY A 177 -1.18 -14.92 3.38
CA GLY A 177 -1.36 -14.42 4.74
C GLY A 177 -1.95 -15.46 5.68
N ILE A 178 -3.00 -16.16 5.25
CA ILE A 178 -3.61 -17.26 6.00
C ILE A 178 -2.59 -18.39 6.23
N LYS A 179 -1.88 -18.84 5.19
CA LYS A 179 -0.84 -19.86 5.31
C LYS A 179 0.26 -19.47 6.30
N LYS A 180 0.71 -18.21 6.27
CA LYS A 180 1.72 -17.68 7.22
C LYS A 180 1.20 -17.71 8.66
N VAL A 181 -0.05 -17.33 8.90
CA VAL A 181 -0.66 -17.39 10.23
C VAL A 181 -0.75 -18.82 10.76
N PHE A 182 -1.17 -19.78 9.93
CA PHE A 182 -1.21 -21.20 10.32
C PHE A 182 0.19 -21.77 10.59
N HIS A 183 1.17 -21.45 9.74
CA HIS A 183 2.56 -21.86 9.95
C HIS A 183 3.11 -21.31 11.27
N ASP A 184 2.94 -20.02 11.55
CA ASP A 184 3.42 -19.37 12.77
C ASP A 184 2.69 -19.86 14.05
N LEU A 185 1.50 -20.47 13.91
CA LEU A 185 0.75 -21.07 15.03
C LEU A 185 1.12 -22.53 15.28
N LEU A 186 1.54 -23.27 14.24
CA LEU A 186 1.83 -24.71 14.29
C LEU A 186 3.31 -25.05 14.50
N CYS A 187 4.23 -24.13 14.15
CA CYS A 187 5.68 -24.29 14.29
C CYS A 187 6.23 -23.49 15.47
#